data_AF-A0A1N5WHS3-F1
#
_entry.id   AF-A0A1N5WHS3-F1
#
_cell.length_a   1.000
_cell.length_b   1.000
_cell.length_c   1.000
_cell.angle_alpha   90.00
_cell.angle_beta   90.00
_cell.angle_gamma   90.00
#
_symmetry.space_group_name_H-M   'P 1'
#
loop_
_entity.id
_entity.type
_entity.pdbx_description
1 polymer ?
#
loop_
_entity_poly.entity_id
_entity_poly.type
_entity_poly.pdbx_seq_one_letter_code
_entity_poly.pdbx_strand_id
1 'polypeptide(L)'
;MPYADTDFFIAISNSNDGLNNWAIKALENYKGTIFTSMLTLVELALVSVRKGVPTEGMIASVLSIAELKGASKQNALAAAHLIDHEGVGVFDAFHASLCEGEIISSDHIYEKLGVKRAGSDYL
;
A
#
# COMPACT_ATOMS: atom_id res chain seq x y z
N MET A 1 -5.15 18.38 9.93
CA MET A 1 -4.34 17.49 9.09
C MET A 1 -5.13 17.21 7.82
N PRO A 2 -4.65 17.55 6.61
CA PRO A 2 -5.32 17.18 5.36
C PRO A 2 -5.14 15.71 5.01
N TYR A 3 -6.18 15.10 4.43
CA TYR A 3 -6.11 13.77 3.82
C TYR A 3 -5.52 13.89 2.41
N ALA A 4 -4.51 13.10 2.09
CA ALA A 4 -3.96 12.97 0.75
C ALA A 4 -4.31 11.61 0.14
N ASP A 5 -4.82 11.63 -1.08
CA ASP A 5 -5.15 10.47 -1.89
C ASP A 5 -4.04 10.13 -2.90
N THR A 6 -4.30 9.12 -3.72
CA THR A 6 -3.36 8.53 -4.67
C THR A 6 -2.79 9.54 -5.67
N ASP A 7 -3.63 10.41 -6.23
CA ASP A 7 -3.22 11.38 -7.25
C ASP A 7 -2.18 12.37 -6.72
N PHE A 8 -2.32 12.83 -5.47
CA PHE A 8 -1.32 13.68 -4.84
C PHE A 8 0.07 13.03 -4.80
N PHE A 9 0.15 11.75 -4.40
CA PHE A 9 1.43 11.04 -4.33
C PHE A 9 2.01 10.71 -5.71
N ILE A 10 1.16 10.36 -6.69
CA ILE A 10 1.58 10.17 -8.08
C ILE A 10 2.17 11.46 -8.63
N ALA A 11 1.48 12.59 -8.44
CA ALA A 11 1.91 13.89 -8.91
C ALA A 11 3.26 14.31 -8.32
N ILE A 12 3.56 13.99 -7.05
CA ILE A 12 4.89 14.23 -6.45
C ILE A 12 5.97 13.39 -7.13
N SER A 13 5.69 12.11 -7.37
CA SER A 13 6.66 11.14 -7.90
C SER A 13 7.05 11.36 -9.37
N ASN A 14 6.22 12.09 -10.13
CA ASN A 14 6.38 12.26 -11.57
C ASN A 14 6.47 13.74 -11.95
N SER A 15 7.67 14.23 -12.27
CA SER A 15 7.90 15.63 -12.67
C SER A 15 7.20 16.01 -13.98
N ASN A 16 6.82 15.04 -14.81
CA ASN A 16 6.09 15.27 -16.05
C ASN A 16 4.56 15.28 -15.84
N ASP A 17 4.08 15.06 -14.61
CA ASP A 17 2.67 15.13 -14.29
C ASP A 17 2.17 16.58 -14.33
N GLY A 18 1.02 16.81 -14.96
CA GLY A 18 0.41 18.15 -15.03
C GLY A 18 0.08 18.74 -13.65
N LEU A 19 -0.07 17.90 -12.64
CA LEU A 19 -0.34 18.29 -11.25
C LEU A 19 0.94 18.45 -10.41
N ASN A 20 2.13 18.14 -10.93
CA ASN A 20 3.37 18.12 -10.13
C ASN A 20 3.63 19.47 -9.43
N ASN A 21 3.54 20.58 -10.16
CA ASN A 21 3.74 21.93 -9.58
C ASN A 21 2.75 22.25 -8.46
N TRP A 22 1.50 21.79 -8.57
CA TRP A 22 0.52 21.96 -7.51
C TRP A 22 0.84 21.07 -6.31
N ALA A 23 1.19 19.81 -6.57
CA ALA A 23 1.48 18.82 -5.53
C ALA A 23 2.71 19.22 -4.70
N ILE A 24 3.77 19.75 -5.32
CA ILE A 24 4.95 20.27 -4.61
C ILE A 24 4.56 21.44 -3.70
N LYS A 25 3.78 22.41 -4.20
CA LYS A 25 3.31 23.53 -3.37
C LYS A 25 2.41 23.07 -2.22
N ALA A 26 1.54 22.09 -2.47
CA ALA A 26 0.71 21.51 -1.43
C ALA A 26 1.55 20.76 -0.39
N LEU A 27 2.56 20.00 -0.82
CA LEU A 27 3.52 19.32 0.07
C LEU A 27 4.27 20.33 0.96
N GLU A 28 4.74 21.44 0.40
CA GLU A 28 5.41 22.51 1.15
C GLU A 28 4.48 23.13 2.21
N ASN A 29 3.23 23.44 1.82
CA ASN A 29 2.26 24.09 2.70
C ASN A 29 1.76 23.18 3.84
N TYR A 30 1.68 21.87 3.61
CA TYR A 30 1.09 20.93 4.56
C TYR A 30 2.13 19.98 5.19
N LYS A 31 3.43 20.19 4.96
CA LYS A 31 4.52 19.34 5.43
C LYS A 31 4.37 18.98 6.91
N GLY A 32 4.45 17.68 7.22
CA GLY A 32 4.34 17.17 8.59
C GLY A 32 2.91 17.13 9.16
N THR A 33 1.90 17.53 8.38
CA THR A 33 0.49 17.49 8.80
C THR A 33 -0.41 16.65 7.89
N ILE A 34 0.14 16.07 6.81
CA ILE A 34 -0.58 15.23 5.86
C ILE A 34 -0.84 13.86 6.50
N PHE A 35 -2.04 13.31 6.29
CA PHE A 35 -2.34 11.92 6.58
C PHE A 35 -2.96 11.21 5.38
N THR A 36 -2.92 9.89 5.39
CA THR A 36 -3.54 9.04 4.36
C THR A 36 -4.10 7.75 4.99
N SER A 37 -4.63 6.86 4.17
CA SER A 37 -5.23 5.58 4.59
C SER A 37 -4.59 4.38 3.89
N MET A 38 -4.89 3.19 4.40
CA MET A 38 -4.49 1.94 3.75
C MET A 38 -5.05 1.82 2.32
N LEU A 39 -6.23 2.37 2.05
CA LEU A 39 -6.84 2.35 0.71
C LEU A 39 -5.93 3.04 -0.33
N THR A 40 -5.36 4.19 0.02
CA THR A 40 -4.40 4.90 -0.84
C THR A 40 -3.13 4.09 -1.08
N LEU A 41 -2.64 3.36 -0.07
CA LEU A 41 -1.47 2.48 -0.25
C LEU A 41 -1.77 1.29 -1.16
N VAL A 42 -2.97 0.71 -1.07
CA VAL A 42 -3.42 -0.37 -1.97
C VAL A 42 -3.51 0.14 -3.41
N GLU A 43 -4.09 1.32 -3.64
CA GLU A 43 -4.15 1.93 -4.97
C GLU A 43 -2.76 2.22 -5.55
N LEU A 44 -1.86 2.77 -4.74
CA LEU A 44 -0.48 3.03 -5.16
C LEU A 44 0.28 1.73 -5.45
N ALA A 45 0.04 0.66 -4.70
CA ALA A 45 0.61 -0.66 -5.00
C ALA A 45 0.12 -1.22 -6.34
N LEU A 46 -1.18 -1.10 -6.65
CA LEU A 46 -1.72 -1.47 -7.98
C LEU A 46 -1.05 -0.66 -9.09
N VAL A 47 -0.84 0.65 -8.87
CA VAL A 47 -0.13 1.51 -9.82
C VAL A 47 1.33 1.09 -9.97
N SER A 48 2.00 0.75 -8.87
CA SER A 48 3.39 0.30 -8.88
C SER A 48 3.57 -0.98 -9.68
N VAL A 49 2.78 -2.01 -9.40
CA VAL A 49 2.77 -3.29 -10.13
C VAL A 49 2.51 -3.06 -11.62
N ARG A 50 1.49 -2.25 -11.97
CA ARG A 50 1.17 -1.94 -13.36
C ARG A 50 2.30 -1.22 -14.10
N LYS A 51 3.07 -0.38 -13.40
CA LYS A 51 4.19 0.38 -13.96
C LYS A 51 5.53 -0.35 -13.86
N GLY A 52 5.59 -1.51 -13.23
CA GLY A 52 6.84 -2.25 -12.99
C GLY A 52 7.83 -1.51 -12.08
N VAL A 53 7.33 -0.70 -11.14
CA VAL A 53 8.17 0.01 -10.15
C VAL A 53 8.06 -0.68 -8.78
N PRO A 54 9.12 -0.70 -7.96
CA PRO A 54 9.09 -1.35 -6.65
C PRO A 54 8.00 -0.78 -5.73
N THR A 55 7.17 -1.67 -5.21
CA THR A 55 6.06 -1.34 -4.30
C THR A 55 6.56 -0.92 -2.93
N GLU A 56 7.60 -1.57 -2.40
CA GLU A 56 8.24 -1.21 -1.14
C GLU A 56 8.72 0.24 -1.15
N GLY A 57 9.42 0.63 -2.22
CA GLY A 57 9.95 1.98 -2.38
C GLY A 57 8.84 3.04 -2.45
N MET A 58 7.74 2.73 -3.16
CA MET A 58 6.57 3.60 -3.25
C MET A 58 5.93 3.80 -1.87
N ILE A 59 5.63 2.72 -1.16
CA ILE A 59 4.99 2.77 0.16
C ILE A 59 5.89 3.46 1.19
N ALA A 60 7.18 3.15 1.23
CA ALA A 60 8.13 3.81 2.12
C ALA A 60 8.19 5.33 1.87
N SER A 61 8.17 5.74 0.59
CA SER A 61 8.15 7.16 0.21
C SER A 61 6.90 7.87 0.72
N VAL A 62 5.72 7.27 0.54
CA VAL A 62 4.44 7.81 1.04
C VAL A 62 4.46 7.94 2.56
N LEU A 63 4.92 6.90 3.27
CA LEU A 63 4.99 6.88 4.73
C LEU A 63 6.01 7.87 5.33
N SER A 64 6.93 8.39 4.50
CA SER A 64 7.84 9.48 4.87
C SER A 64 7.18 10.87 4.74
N ILE A 65 6.15 10.99 3.90
CA ILE A 65 5.44 12.24 3.59
C ILE A 65 4.18 12.39 4.44
N ALA A 66 3.47 11.28 4.69
CA ALA A 66 2.16 11.28 5.32
C ALA A 66 2.07 10.31 6.50
N GLU A 67 1.29 10.69 7.52
CA GLU A 67 0.88 9.79 8.58
C GLU A 67 -0.15 8.78 8.07
N LEU A 68 0.10 7.48 8.25
CA LEU A 68 -0.89 6.44 7.98
C LEU A 68 -1.87 6.37 9.15
N LYS A 69 -3.17 6.55 8.88
CA LYS A 69 -4.23 6.39 9.90
C LYS A 69 -5.06 5.14 9.66
N GLY A 70 -5.48 4.53 10.77
CA GLY A 70 -6.36 3.36 10.78
C GLY A 70 -5.68 2.03 10.47
N ALA A 71 -4.35 2.00 10.32
CA ALA A 71 -3.59 0.78 10.09
C ALA A 71 -2.12 0.92 10.52
N SER A 72 -1.45 -0.23 10.67
CA SER A 72 -0.03 -0.32 11.01
C SER A 72 0.86 -0.04 9.79
N LYS A 73 1.92 0.77 9.98
CA LYS A 73 2.96 0.99 8.96
C LYS A 73 3.69 -0.31 8.63
N GLN A 74 3.89 -1.16 9.62
CA GLN A 74 4.52 -2.47 9.47
C GLN A 74 3.68 -3.37 8.56
N ASN A 75 2.35 -3.38 8.71
CA ASN A 75 1.46 -4.19 7.86
C ASN A 75 1.51 -3.71 6.39
N ALA A 76 1.60 -2.40 6.16
CA ALA A 76 1.75 -1.84 4.82
C ALA A 76 3.08 -2.24 4.16
N LEU A 77 4.20 -2.15 4.89
CA LEU A 77 5.52 -2.53 4.39
C LEU A 77 5.64 -4.05 4.19
N ALA A 78 5.04 -4.86 5.08
CA ALA A 78 4.99 -6.30 4.92
C ALA A 78 4.20 -6.72 3.67
N ALA A 79 3.06 -6.07 3.38
CA ALA A 79 2.34 -6.30 2.13
C ALA A 79 3.19 -5.94 0.91
N ALA A 80 3.88 -4.80 0.95
CA ALA A 80 4.79 -4.38 -0.11
C ALA A 80 5.89 -5.41 -0.39
N HIS A 81 6.47 -5.99 0.67
CA HIS A 81 7.48 -7.03 0.59
C HIS A 81 6.97 -8.29 -0.11
N LEU A 82 5.78 -8.76 0.27
CA LEU A 82 5.14 -9.91 -0.36
C LEU A 82 4.89 -9.69 -1.87
N ILE A 83 4.58 -8.46 -2.27
CA ILE A 83 4.38 -8.10 -3.68
C ILE A 83 5.70 -8.17 -4.45
N ASP A 84 6.74 -7.48 -3.95
CA ASP A 84 8.00 -7.31 -4.69
C ASP A 84 8.88 -8.57 -4.68
N HIS A 85 8.83 -9.37 -3.60
CA HIS A 85 9.76 -10.49 -3.39
C HIS A 85 9.13 -11.87 -3.50
N GLU A 86 7.85 -12.00 -3.12
CA GLU A 86 7.14 -13.29 -3.15
C GLU A 86 6.16 -13.40 -4.33
N GLY A 87 6.03 -12.33 -5.14
CA GLY A 87 5.16 -12.31 -6.31
C GLY A 87 3.67 -12.42 -5.98
N VAL A 88 3.27 -12.05 -4.76
CA VAL A 88 1.89 -12.12 -4.29
C VAL A 88 1.07 -10.98 -4.93
N GLY A 89 -0.17 -11.28 -5.30
CA GLY A 89 -1.11 -10.27 -5.80
C GLY A 89 -1.33 -9.15 -4.77
N VAL A 90 -1.55 -7.92 -5.24
CA VAL A 90 -1.65 -6.74 -4.34
C VAL A 90 -2.69 -6.97 -3.23
N PHE A 91 -3.92 -7.35 -3.58
CA PHE A 91 -4.96 -7.56 -2.57
C PHE A 91 -4.61 -8.70 -1.61
N ASP A 92 -4.09 -9.82 -2.10
CA ASP A 92 -3.71 -10.95 -1.24
C ASP A 92 -2.59 -10.60 -0.27
N ALA A 93 -1.62 -9.80 -0.71
CA ALA A 93 -0.54 -9.32 0.15
C ALA A 93 -1.06 -8.44 1.30
N PHE A 94 -1.99 -7.53 1.00
CA PHE A 94 -2.62 -6.71 2.04
C PHE A 94 -3.55 -7.53 2.95
N HIS A 95 -4.30 -8.49 2.42
CA HIS A 95 -5.10 -9.39 3.25
C HIS A 95 -4.23 -10.24 4.19
N ALA A 96 -3.14 -10.81 3.67
CA ALA A 96 -2.19 -11.58 4.46
C ALA A 96 -1.56 -10.74 5.58
N SER A 97 -1.17 -9.50 5.29
CA SER A 97 -0.55 -8.63 6.30
C SER A 97 -1.53 -8.08 7.33
N LEU A 98 -2.82 -7.94 6.98
CA LEU A 98 -3.85 -7.35 7.84
C LEU A 98 -4.64 -8.36 8.67
N CYS A 99 -4.65 -9.64 8.30
CA CYS A 99 -5.50 -10.62 8.98
C CYS A 99 -5.06 -10.93 10.43
N GLU A 100 -3.78 -10.70 10.77
CA GLU A 100 -3.20 -10.87 12.12
C GLU A 100 -3.46 -12.24 12.80
N GLY A 101 -3.89 -13.24 12.03
CA GLY A 101 -4.37 -14.51 12.58
C GLY A 101 -4.84 -15.49 11.51
N GLU A 102 -6.09 -15.91 11.60
CA GLU A 102 -6.69 -16.89 10.70
C GLU A 102 -7.53 -16.20 9.63
N ILE A 103 -7.35 -16.59 8.37
CA ILE A 103 -8.09 -16.04 7.22
C ILE A 103 -9.14 -17.03 6.71
N ILE A 104 -10.35 -16.54 6.47
CA ILE A 104 -11.39 -17.30 5.75
C ILE A 104 -11.22 -16.97 4.26
N SER A 105 -10.72 -17.92 3.48
CA SER A 105 -10.47 -17.75 2.05
C SER A 105 -10.49 -19.06 1.30
N SER A 106 -10.86 -19.02 0.02
CA SER A 106 -10.72 -20.14 -0.91
C SER A 106 -9.34 -20.23 -1.55
N ASP A 107 -8.50 -19.21 -1.42
CA ASP A 107 -7.18 -19.21 -2.04
C ASP A 107 -6.15 -19.93 -1.17
N HIS A 108 -5.39 -20.85 -1.75
CA HIS A 108 -4.33 -21.60 -1.09
C HIS A 108 -3.01 -20.81 -0.97
N ILE A 109 -2.91 -19.62 -1.55
CA ILE A 109 -1.70 -18.79 -1.42
C ILE A 109 -1.37 -18.50 0.05
N TYR A 110 -2.38 -18.29 0.88
CA TYR A 110 -2.22 -17.96 2.30
C TYR A 110 -1.50 -19.07 3.09
N GLU A 111 -1.69 -20.34 2.73
CA GLU A 111 -0.98 -21.48 3.36
C GLU A 111 0.52 -21.41 3.08
N LYS A 112 0.91 -21.01 1.85
CA LYS A 112 2.32 -20.82 1.46
C LYS A 112 2.97 -19.64 2.19
N LEU A 113 2.17 -18.63 2.52
CA LEU A 113 2.59 -17.46 3.30
C LEU A 113 2.63 -17.73 4.81
N GLY A 114 2.30 -18.95 5.26
CA GLY A 114 2.26 -19.29 6.68
C GLY A 114 1.04 -18.74 7.42
N VAL A 115 0.03 -18.23 6.70
CA VAL A 115 -1.22 -17.75 7.28
C VAL A 115 -2.18 -18.93 7.43
N LYS A 116 -2.73 -19.11 8.63
CA LYS A 116 -3.71 -20.17 8.89
C LYS A 116 -4.98 -19.88 8.09
N ARG A 117 -5.42 -20.83 7.26
CA ARG A 117 -6.64 -20.71 6.45
C ARG A 117 -7.76 -21.54 7.05
N ALA A 118 -8.89 -20.89 7.34
CA ALA A 118 -10.12 -21.54 7.79
C ALA A 118 -10.99 -21.97 6.62
N GLY A 119 -11.74 -23.07 6.81
CA GLY A 119 -12.76 -23.51 5.88
C GLY A 119 -12.25 -24.22 4.63
N SER A 120 -11.02 -24.72 4.66
CA SER A 120 -10.43 -25.57 3.62
C SER A 120 -11.30 -26.77 3.25
N ASP A 121 -12.02 -27.32 4.24
CA ASP A 121 -12.77 -28.57 4.12
C ASP A 121 -14.18 -28.36 3.53
N TYR A 122 -14.56 -27.12 3.18
CA TYR A 122 -15.87 -26.75 2.62
C TYR A 122 -15.85 -26.51 1.10
N LEU A 123 -14.70 -26.67 0.45
CA LEU A 123 -14.47 -26.46 -0.99
C LEU A 123 -14.16 -27.77 -1.68
#